data_AF-A0A537I8N1-F1
#
_entry.id   AF-A0A537I8N1-F1
#
_cell.length_a   1.000
_cell.length_b   1.000
_cell.length_c   1.000
_cell.angle_alpha   90.00
_cell.angle_beta   90.00
_cell.angle_gamma   90.00
#
_symmetry.space_group_name_H-M   'P 1'
#
loop_
_entity.id
_entity.type
_entity.pdbx_description
1 polymer ?
#
loop_
_entity_poly.entity_id
_entity_poly.type
_entity_poly.pdbx_seq_one_letter_code
_entity_poly.pdbx_strand_id
1 'polypeptide(L)' 'MRPAGGNILAHASTHRVMLKKASQGLRVAKIIDSPYLPESETYFQITAKGVEDAAPKSRRDE' A
#
# COMPACT_ATOMS: atom_id res chain seq x y z
N MET A 1 6.49 -11.34 -2.98
CA MET A 1 5.41 -12.35 -2.84
C MET A 1 4.36 -12.07 -3.90
N ARG A 2 3.86 -13.09 -4.60
CA ARG A 2 2.74 -12.95 -5.56
C ARG A 2 1.43 -13.29 -4.86
N PRO A 3 0.32 -12.59 -5.15
CA PRO A 3 -0.97 -12.91 -4.54
C PRO A 3 -1.44 -14.31 -4.97
N ALA A 4 -2.18 -15.00 -4.10
CA ALA A 4 -2.90 -16.22 -4.46
C ALA A 4 -3.98 -15.92 -5.52
N GLY A 5 -4.42 -16.93 -6.26
CA GLY A 5 -5.48 -16.78 -7.27
C GLY A 5 -5.01 -16.36 -8.68
N GLY A 6 -3.74 -15.97 -8.84
CA GLY A 6 -3.11 -15.78 -10.15
C GLY A 6 -3.89 -14.86 -11.10
N ASN A 7 -3.99 -15.25 -12.37
CA ASN A 7 -4.63 -14.46 -13.42
C ASN A 7 -6.14 -14.28 -13.19
N ILE A 8 -6.81 -15.27 -12.60
CA ILE A 8 -8.25 -15.21 -12.33
C ILE A 8 -8.54 -14.05 -11.39
N LEU A 9 -7.85 -13.99 -10.25
CA LEU A 9 -8.03 -12.90 -9.30
C LEU A 9 -7.54 -11.56 -9.85
N ALA A 10 -6.45 -11.56 -10.63
CA ALA A 10 -5.93 -10.37 -11.27
C ALA A 10 -6.93 -9.72 -12.23
N HIS A 11 -7.60 -10.52 -13.07
CA HIS A 11 -8.57 -10.02 -14.04
C HIS A 11 -9.90 -9.61 -13.40
N ALA A 12 -10.34 -10.31 -12.36
CA ALA A 12 -11.59 -10.01 -11.66
C ALA A 12 -11.53 -8.74 -10.80
N SER A 13 -10.32 -8.30 -10.41
CA SER A 13 -10.15 -7.13 -9.54
C SER A 13 -9.97 -5.85 -10.33
N THR A 14 -10.79 -4.83 -10.09
CA THR A 14 -10.65 -3.51 -10.75
C THR A 14 -9.49 -2.69 -10.17
N HIS A 15 -9.22 -2.83 -8.88
CA HIS A 15 -8.16 -2.10 -8.18
C HIS A 15 -7.39 -3.06 -7.30
N ARG A 16 -6.06 -3.01 -7.37
CA ARG A 16 -5.19 -3.85 -6.56
C ARG A 16 -4.17 -2.98 -5.84
N VAL A 17 -4.12 -3.15 -4.52
CA VAL A 17 -3.20 -2.41 -3.64
C VAL A 17 -2.30 -3.41 -2.92
N MET A 18 -0.99 -3.18 -2.99
CA MET A 18 0.01 -3.93 -2.26
C MET A 18 0.33 -3.21 -0.96
N LEU A 19 0.11 -3.88 0.17
CA LEU A 19 0.48 -3.37 1.49
C LEU A 19 1.86 -3.90 1.90
N LYS A 20 2.75 -2.99 2.31
CA LYS A 20 4.08 -3.33 2.83
C LYS A 20 4.22 -2.81 4.25
N LYS A 21 4.82 -3.64 5.12
CA LYS A 21 5.17 -3.25 6.49
C LYS A 21 6.39 -2.32 6.46
N ALA A 22 6.29 -1.16 7.12
CA ALA A 22 7.42 -0.30 7.45
C ALA A 22 7.69 -0.34 8.98
N SER A 23 8.45 0.61 9.51
CA SER A 23 8.83 0.67 10.92
C SER A 23 7.74 1.33 11.79
N GLN A 24 7.69 1.00 13.09
CA GLN A 24 6.89 1.73 14.10
C GLN A 24 5.40 1.89 13.76
N GLY A 25 4.75 0.82 13.28
CA GLY A 25 3.33 0.85 12.93
C GLY A 25 3.01 1.48 11.56
N LEU A 26 4.01 2.09 10.91
CA LEU A 26 3.89 2.63 9.56
C LEU A 26 3.72 1.51 8.53
N ARG A 27 2.95 1.79 7.49
CA ARG A 27 2.64 0.92 6.36
C ARG A 27 2.70 1.73 5.08
N VAL A 28 3.05 1.04 3.99
CA VAL A 28 3.04 1.60 2.64
C VAL A 28 1.95 0.90 1.85
N ALA A 29 1.04 1.66 1.25
CA ALA A 29 0.09 1.17 0.27
C ALA A 29 0.56 1.60 -1.12
N LYS A 30 0.82 0.63 -2.00
CA LYS A 30 1.14 0.89 -3.41
C LYS A 30 0.02 0.41 -4.31
N ILE A 31 -0.49 1.28 -5.17
CA ILE A 31 -1.38 0.88 -6.27
C ILE A 31 -0.54 0.09 -7.28
N ILE A 32 -0.91 -1.16 -7.52
CA ILE A 32 -0.22 -2.05 -8.47
C ILE A 32 -1.05 -2.31 -9.73
N ASP A 33 -2.34 -1.98 -9.69
CA ASP A 33 -3.24 -2.11 -10.83
C ASP A 33 -4.48 -1.24 -10.61
N SER A 34 -4.80 -0.43 -11.61
CA SER A 34 -6.02 0.38 -11.69
C SER A 34 -6.22 0.83 -13.14
N PRO A 35 -7.46 0.89 -13.64
CA PRO A 35 -7.73 1.40 -14.98
C PRO A 35 -7.48 2.91 -15.15
N TYR A 36 -7.44 3.69 -14.06
CA TYR A 36 -7.31 5.14 -14.14
C TYR A 36 -6.37 5.77 -13.10
N LEU A 37 -5.95 5.03 -12.07
CA LEU A 37 -4.95 5.53 -11.12
C LEU A 37 -3.54 5.10 -11.55
N PRO A 38 -2.59 6.04 -11.61
CA PRO A 38 -1.20 5.69 -11.86
C PRO A 38 -0.63 4.88 -10.69
N GLU A 39 0.39 4.07 -10.96
CA GLU A 39 1.20 3.45 -9.92
C GLU A 39 1.75 4.53 -8.99
N SER A 40 1.30 4.51 -7.75
CA SER A 40 1.66 5.48 -6.71
C SER A 40 1.71 4.79 -5.36
N GLU A 41 2.47 5.37 -4.43
CA GLU A 41 2.56 4.90 -3.06
C GLU A 41 2.14 5.99 -2.07
N THR A 42 1.51 5.58 -0.98
CA THR A 42 1.18 6.43 0.16
C THR A 42 1.50 5.71 1.47
N TYR A 43 1.63 6.50 2.53
CA TYR A 43 1.97 6.04 3.86
C TYR A 43 0.76 6.18 4.79
N PHE A 44 0.54 5.18 5.63
CA PHE A 44 -0.48 5.20 6.67
C PHE A 44 0.04 4.51 7.92
N GLN A 45 -0.53 4.83 9.07
CA GLN A 45 -0.17 4.20 10.33
C GLN A 45 -1.32 3.37 10.88
N ILE A 46 -1.00 2.23 11.49
CA ILE A 46 -1.97 1.44 12.25
C ILE A 46 -1.76 1.76 13.74
N THR A 47 -2.77 2.35 14.36
CA THR A 47 -2.80 2.70 15.79
C THR A 47 -3.93 1.96 16.51
N ALA A 48 -4.07 2.18 17.81
CA ALA A 48 -5.17 1.60 18.60
C ALA A 48 -6.57 2.03 18.10
N LYS A 49 -6.66 3.14 17.36
CA LYS A 49 -7.90 3.67 16.77
C LYS A 49 -8.18 3.14 15.36
N GLY A 50 -7.23 2.42 14.76
CA GLY A 50 -7.35 1.89 13.39
C GLY A 50 -6.33 2.50 12.44
N VAL A 51 -6.77 2.85 11.23
CA VAL A 51 -5.92 3.44 10.17
C VAL A 51 -5.95 4.96 10.30
N GLU A 52 -4.78 5.56 10.44
CA GLU A 52 -4.60 7.01 10.53
C GLU A 52 -3.59 7.51 9.49
N ASP A 53 -3.71 8.78 9.12
CA ASP A 53 -2.83 9.43 8.15
C ASP A 53 -1.38 9.49 8.66
N ALA A 54 -0.42 9.28 7.76
CA ALA A 54 0.99 9.39 8.08
C ALA A 54 1.76 10.06 6.96
N ALA A 55 2.72 10.93 7.32
CA ALA A 55 3.65 11.50 6.37
C ALA A 55 4.77 10.51 6.04
N PRO A 56 5.29 10.49 4.79
CA PRO A 56 6.51 9.78 4.48
C PRO A 56 7.63 10.29 5.39
N LYS A 57 8.40 9.39 6.02
CA LYS A 57 9.66 9.79 6.64
C LYS A 57 10.58 10.29 5.53
N SER A 58 10.84 11.59 5.47
CA SER A 58 11.89 12.13 4.60
C SER A 58 13.18 11.40 4.95
N ARG A 59 13.90 10.87 3.95
CA ARG A 59 15.27 10.35 4.13
C ARG A 59 16.25 11.51 4.37
N ARG A 60 16.04 12.28 5.44
CA ARG A 60 16.90 13.35 5.95
C ARG A 60 16.75 13.39 7.46
N ASP A 61 17.29 12.37 8.10
CA ASP A 61 17.87 12.43 9.43
C ASP A 61 19.20 11.68 9.30
N GLU A 62 20.13 12.33 8.60
CA GLU A 62 21.58 12.25 8.84
C GLU A 62 21.99 13.64 9.34
#